data_AF-A0A812UEF6-F1
#
_entry.id   AF-A0A812UEF6-F1
#
_cell.length_a   1.000
_cell.length_b   1.000
_cell.length_c   1.000
_cell.angle_alpha   90.00
_cell.angle_beta   90.00
_cell.angle_gamma   90.00
#
_symmetry.space_group_name_H-M   'P 1'
#
loop_
_entity.id
_entity.type
_entity.pdbx_description
1 polymer ?
#
loop_
_entity_poly.entity_id
_entity_poly.type
_entity_poly.pdbx_seq_one_letter_code
_entity_poly.pdbx_strand_id
1 'polypeptide(L)'
;MIRFFCKWKLVACSLAVLLLLLHCVMLYRLVPRTQVELIAHAGSHGGAVCKALQSMCRQSCKQWIGCPQVSCLVDKSSRSLRHKTEAAQSGLSILLLRDPRDVVVSWRHGTESSKSQSAVQHIRSVASWTRWQHEQHSGRTESFLLFYEALASQPRETLEALAKFLQLEVSFTDEQLLGAWQGVTKPEEVCQVSAHPPWIARYVSSVVQEELPEDLWGLWAARCPGNVSWAPEPCPRGAELEAHNESKHGDICRWRSRDYMCPNMCRQLAEAPYCADCGGGEGAMEPCRAAAAQEAWQETLVPNPHTPRIMSTFYEASSKKDGREDARQLTLATWAQHWQRAGWRTRVLGLADAQKSPFYKQLLVKFAQIPLGENPEYEKACYLRYLAMSEAGGGWMSDYDTLPLHFPGTSDLVSNGRFTVLQGHIPALMSGSQEEWRRMSRLLVDSAVMLTRQSPMPTLVSDMHAMAGLVDKSGLKNKSEDALSSFHMVADAKDYVRTLRNPTSSLICRRFTFFRLAIHISHASLAAGLALPDADVETKRPQIMNQTMERFWQCVEMESP
;
A
#
# COMPACT_ATOMS: atom_id res chain seq x y z
N MET A 1 -67.85 26.03 57.50
CA MET A 1 -67.97 25.00 56.44
C MET A 1 -67.26 25.40 55.14
N ILE A 2 -67.55 26.57 54.53
CA ILE A 2 -66.98 26.98 53.22
C ILE A 2 -65.44 27.05 53.20
N ARG A 3 -64.79 27.56 54.26
CA ARG A 3 -63.31 27.60 54.36
C ARG A 3 -62.65 26.22 54.45
N PHE A 4 -63.37 25.21 54.95
CA PHE A 4 -62.85 23.84 55.09
C PHE A 4 -62.89 23.11 53.74
N PHE A 5 -63.96 23.32 52.97
CA PHE A 5 -64.08 22.82 51.58
C PHE A 5 -63.02 23.42 50.65
N CYS A 6 -62.65 24.69 50.84
CA CYS A 6 -61.63 25.34 50.01
C CYS A 6 -60.22 24.74 50.22
N LYS A 7 -59.87 24.39 51.47
CA LYS A 7 -58.59 23.73 51.78
C LYS A 7 -58.52 22.30 51.22
N TRP A 8 -59.61 21.54 51.29
CA TRP A 8 -59.68 20.19 50.72
C TRP A 8 -59.57 20.18 49.20
N LYS A 9 -60.18 21.16 48.51
CA LYS A 9 -60.01 21.33 47.05
C LYS A 9 -58.56 21.64 46.67
N LEU A 10 -57.87 22.47 47.44
CA LEU A 10 -56.47 22.80 47.19
C LEU A 10 -55.57 21.56 47.34
N VAL A 11 -55.76 20.77 48.40
CA VAL A 11 -54.99 19.53 48.66
C VAL A 11 -55.27 18.49 47.58
N ALA A 12 -56.54 18.28 47.20
CA ALA A 12 -56.90 17.36 46.13
C ALA A 12 -56.31 17.80 44.77
N CYS A 13 -56.29 19.09 44.47
CA CYS A 13 -55.69 19.63 43.25
C CYS A 13 -54.17 19.44 43.22
N SER A 14 -53.48 19.73 44.33
CA SER A 14 -52.04 19.49 44.45
C SER A 14 -51.67 18.02 44.35
N LEU A 15 -52.47 17.12 44.95
CA LEU A 15 -52.26 15.68 44.86
C LEU A 15 -52.48 15.16 43.43
N ALA A 16 -53.50 15.66 42.72
CA ALA A 16 -53.74 15.32 41.33
C ALA A 16 -52.60 15.77 40.42
N VAL A 17 -52.07 16.99 40.61
CA VAL A 17 -50.90 17.49 39.88
C VAL A 17 -49.66 16.63 40.18
N LEU A 18 -49.43 16.26 41.44
CA LEU A 18 -48.31 15.41 41.82
C LEU A 18 -48.42 14.00 41.19
N LEU A 19 -49.61 13.39 41.20
CA LEU A 19 -49.86 12.10 40.56
C LEU A 19 -49.68 12.18 39.05
N LEU A 20 -50.13 13.26 38.41
CA LEU A 20 -49.90 13.51 36.98
C LEU A 20 -48.41 13.64 36.67
N LEU A 21 -47.66 14.39 37.49
CA LEU A 21 -46.21 14.53 37.35
C LEU A 21 -45.48 13.20 37.57
N LEU A 22 -45.87 12.41 38.58
CA LEU A 22 -45.34 11.07 38.81
C LEU A 22 -45.65 10.13 37.66
N HIS A 23 -46.87 10.17 37.11
CA HIS A 23 -47.24 9.38 35.95
C HIS A 23 -46.46 9.79 34.71
N CYS A 24 -46.27 11.09 34.47
CA CYS A 24 -45.40 11.60 33.41
C CYS A 24 -43.93 11.18 33.60
N VAL A 25 -43.40 11.20 34.82
CA VAL A 25 -42.02 10.76 35.13
C VAL A 25 -41.86 9.24 34.99
N MET A 26 -42.87 8.46 35.39
CA MET A 26 -42.87 7.00 35.22
C MET A 26 -43.00 6.62 33.75
N LEU A 27 -43.91 7.24 32.99
CA LEU A 27 -43.98 7.07 31.54
C LEU A 27 -42.68 7.49 30.86
N TYR A 28 -42.06 8.59 31.31
CA TYR A 28 -40.74 9.02 30.82
C TYR A 28 -39.63 7.98 31.07
N ARG A 29 -39.67 7.27 32.19
CA ARG A 29 -38.71 6.20 32.51
C ARG A 29 -39.03 4.87 31.83
N LEU A 30 -40.30 4.65 31.47
CA LEU A 30 -40.78 3.39 30.88
C LEU A 30 -40.66 3.36 29.36
N VAL A 31 -40.53 4.50 28.67
CA VAL A 31 -40.21 4.51 27.23
C VAL A 31 -38.76 4.06 27.06
N PRO A 32 -38.51 2.86 26.51
CA PRO A 32 -37.15 2.42 26.27
C PRO A 32 -36.50 3.40 25.29
N ARG A 33 -35.35 3.95 25.66
CA ARG A 33 -34.59 4.80 24.75
C ARG A 33 -34.01 3.91 23.67
N THR A 34 -34.38 4.17 22.41
CA THR A 34 -33.71 3.57 21.27
C THR A 34 -32.23 3.91 21.35
N GLN A 35 -31.38 2.89 21.52
CA GLN A 35 -29.95 3.08 21.47
C GLN A 35 -29.54 3.02 20.00
N VAL A 36 -28.79 4.03 19.57
CA VAL A 36 -28.24 4.10 18.21
C VAL A 36 -26.73 3.99 18.33
N GLU A 37 -26.16 2.95 17.75
CA GLU A 37 -24.73 2.70 17.79
C GLU A 37 -24.09 3.05 16.44
N LEU A 38 -23.20 4.05 16.43
CA LEU A 38 -22.37 4.34 15.25
C LEU A 38 -21.09 3.51 15.28
N ILE A 39 -20.90 2.65 14.28
CA ILE A 39 -19.71 1.84 14.06
C ILE A 39 -18.88 2.48 12.95
N ALA A 40 -17.62 2.80 13.22
CA ALA A 40 -16.75 3.43 12.23
C ALA A 40 -15.28 3.05 12.42
N HIS A 41 -14.54 2.95 11.31
CA HIS A 41 -13.09 2.84 11.34
C HIS A 41 -12.44 4.20 11.71
N ALA A 42 -11.27 4.20 12.37
CA ALA A 42 -10.55 5.42 12.79
C ALA A 42 -10.34 6.45 11.66
N GLY A 43 -10.07 5.97 10.44
CA GLY A 43 -9.85 6.81 9.26
C GLY A 43 -11.13 7.23 8.53
N SER A 44 -12.32 6.87 9.03
CA SER A 44 -13.61 7.21 8.39
C SER A 44 -14.23 8.50 8.95
N HIS A 45 -13.51 9.30 9.73
CA HIS A 45 -14.04 10.50 10.40
C HIS A 45 -15.21 10.19 11.37
N GLY A 46 -15.27 8.98 11.93
CA GLY A 46 -16.37 8.54 12.80
C GLY A 46 -16.65 9.47 13.98
N GLY A 47 -15.64 10.15 14.53
CA GLY A 47 -15.82 11.13 15.60
C GLY A 47 -16.56 12.40 15.18
N ALA A 48 -16.38 12.87 13.94
CA ALA A 48 -17.10 14.04 13.41
C ALA A 48 -18.54 13.66 13.06
N VAL A 49 -18.73 12.53 12.37
CA VAL A 49 -20.07 11.97 12.06
C VAL A 49 -20.87 11.74 13.33
N CYS A 50 -20.26 11.17 14.37
CA CYS A 50 -20.87 10.96 15.69
C CYS A 50 -21.44 12.26 16.28
N LYS A 51 -20.65 13.35 16.27
CA LYS A 51 -21.07 14.64 16.82
C LYS A 51 -22.24 15.24 16.03
N ALA A 52 -22.18 15.15 14.70
CA ALA A 52 -23.24 15.63 13.83
C ALA A 52 -24.54 14.83 14.02
N LEU A 53 -24.43 13.51 14.12
CA LEU A 53 -25.54 12.61 14.42
C LEU A 53 -26.18 12.91 15.78
N GLN A 54 -25.36 13.10 16.83
CA GLN A 54 -25.84 13.53 18.14
C GLN A 54 -26.51 14.91 18.10
N SER A 55 -26.06 15.82 17.24
CA SER A 55 -26.69 17.13 17.05
C SER A 55 -28.05 17.00 16.36
N MET A 56 -28.11 16.22 15.27
CA MET A 56 -29.32 15.93 14.51
C MET A 56 -30.41 15.30 15.40
N CYS A 57 -30.05 14.27 16.17
CA CYS A 57 -30.99 13.65 17.12
C CYS A 57 -31.48 14.66 18.16
N ARG A 58 -30.60 15.48 18.74
CA ARG A 58 -30.98 16.50 19.75
C ARG A 58 -31.88 17.60 19.20
N GLN A 59 -31.64 18.07 17.98
CA GLN A 59 -32.42 19.14 17.37
C GLN A 59 -33.84 18.68 17.02
N SER A 60 -33.96 17.53 16.37
CA SER A 60 -35.25 16.93 15.98
C SER A 60 -36.11 16.58 17.20
N CYS A 61 -35.46 16.35 18.33
CA CYS A 61 -36.08 15.90 19.57
C CYS A 61 -36.62 16.98 20.51
N LYS A 62 -36.44 18.28 20.21
CA LYS A 62 -36.87 19.36 21.12
C LYS A 62 -38.37 19.31 21.46
N GLN A 63 -39.16 18.50 20.76
CA GLN A 63 -40.61 18.38 20.93
C GLN A 63 -41.11 16.99 21.40
N TRP A 64 -40.25 15.96 21.54
CA TRP A 64 -40.69 14.58 21.78
C TRP A 64 -40.04 13.89 22.99
N ILE A 65 -40.82 13.03 23.67
CA ILE A 65 -40.36 12.12 24.73
C ILE A 65 -39.91 10.81 24.05
N GLY A 66 -38.68 10.35 24.29
CA GLY A 66 -38.17 9.06 23.76
C GLY A 66 -36.96 9.14 22.81
N CYS A 67 -36.20 10.23 22.86
CA CYS A 67 -35.11 10.47 21.91
C CYS A 67 -34.06 9.37 21.82
N PRO A 68 -33.65 9.01 20.59
CA PRO A 68 -32.57 8.06 20.40
C PRO A 68 -31.29 8.56 21.08
N GLN A 69 -30.69 7.71 21.90
CA GLN A 69 -29.40 7.99 22.51
C GLN A 69 -28.31 7.42 21.60
N VAL A 70 -27.53 8.33 21.00
CA VAL A 70 -26.45 7.95 20.07
C VAL A 70 -25.18 7.66 20.86
N SER A 71 -24.77 6.39 20.89
CA SER A 71 -23.44 5.94 21.29
C SER A 71 -22.56 5.77 20.05
N CYS A 72 -21.25 5.98 20.20
CA CYS A 72 -20.32 5.89 19.08
C CYS A 72 -19.16 4.98 19.42
N LEU A 73 -19.06 3.89 18.67
CA LEU A 73 -17.93 2.98 18.66
C LEU A 73 -17.06 3.32 17.46
N VAL A 74 -16.10 4.21 17.68
CA VAL A 74 -15.02 4.43 16.71
C VAL A 74 -13.90 3.46 17.05
N ASP A 75 -13.63 2.51 16.15
CA ASP A 75 -12.49 1.62 16.29
C ASP A 75 -11.21 2.43 16.12
N LYS A 76 -10.60 2.80 17.25
CA LYS A 76 -9.33 3.52 17.30
C LYS A 76 -8.13 2.60 17.08
N SER A 77 -8.33 1.28 17.09
CA SER A 77 -7.24 0.32 17.08
C SER A 77 -6.91 -0.12 15.65
N SER A 78 -5.90 0.49 15.05
CA SER A 78 -5.30 -0.02 13.80
C SER A 78 -4.59 -1.38 13.97
N ARG A 79 -4.73 -2.06 15.12
CA ARG A 79 -3.78 -3.08 15.60
C ARG A 79 -4.40 -4.32 16.26
N SER A 80 -5.72 -4.42 16.38
CA SER A 80 -6.38 -5.56 17.03
C SER A 80 -7.82 -5.68 16.55
N LEU A 81 -8.02 -6.31 15.40
CA LEU A 81 -9.34 -6.63 14.84
C LEU A 81 -10.12 -7.69 15.63
N ARG A 82 -9.61 -8.13 16.79
CA ARG A 82 -10.38 -8.96 17.72
C ARG A 82 -11.31 -8.06 18.53
N HIS A 83 -12.44 -7.71 17.93
CA HIS A 83 -13.52 -7.06 18.67
C HIS A 83 -14.35 -8.10 19.41
N LYS A 84 -14.40 -7.93 20.73
CA LYS A 84 -15.45 -8.51 21.56
C LYS A 84 -16.76 -7.81 21.20
N THR A 85 -17.48 -8.32 20.22
CA THR A 85 -18.90 -8.00 20.07
C THR A 85 -19.65 -8.75 21.17
N GLU A 86 -19.72 -8.15 22.36
CA GLU A 86 -20.95 -8.33 23.15
C GLU A 86 -22.04 -7.66 22.33
N ALA A 87 -22.75 -8.44 21.51
CA ALA A 87 -23.83 -7.96 20.67
C ALA A 87 -24.74 -7.06 21.52
N ALA A 88 -24.90 -5.80 21.12
CA ALA A 88 -25.84 -4.90 21.77
C ALA A 88 -27.23 -5.52 21.59
N GLN A 89 -27.80 -6.10 22.65
CA GLN A 89 -28.94 -7.01 22.55
C GLN A 89 -30.27 -6.33 22.12
N SER A 90 -30.31 -5.04 21.75
CA SER A 90 -31.56 -4.36 21.35
C SER A 90 -31.45 -2.95 20.71
N GLY A 91 -30.36 -2.62 20.00
CA GLY A 91 -30.15 -1.27 19.41
C GLY A 91 -30.33 -1.18 17.88
N LEU A 92 -30.50 0.04 17.37
CA LEU A 92 -30.25 0.38 15.97
C LEU A 92 -28.75 0.59 15.76
N SER A 93 -28.20 0.14 14.63
CA SER A 93 -26.80 0.32 14.27
C SER A 93 -26.66 1.16 13.01
N ILE A 94 -25.69 2.08 13.00
CA ILE A 94 -25.29 2.81 11.80
C ILE A 94 -23.85 2.43 11.52
N LEU A 95 -23.59 1.81 10.36
CA LEU A 95 -22.26 1.45 9.94
C LEU A 95 -21.74 2.52 8.97
N LEU A 96 -20.75 3.28 9.40
CA LEU A 96 -20.06 4.27 8.58
C LEU A 96 -18.96 3.60 7.76
N LEU A 97 -19.24 3.40 6.47
CA LEU A 97 -18.29 2.87 5.50
C LEU A 97 -17.62 4.01 4.73
N ARG A 98 -16.33 3.86 4.51
CA ARG A 98 -15.51 4.72 3.65
C ARG A 98 -14.60 3.81 2.83
N ASP A 99 -14.29 4.22 1.61
CA ASP A 99 -13.36 3.49 0.75
C ASP A 99 -12.07 3.16 1.53
N PRO A 100 -11.68 1.87 1.67
CA PRO A 100 -10.48 1.47 2.38
C PRO A 100 -9.22 2.21 1.91
N ARG A 101 -9.16 2.58 0.62
CA ARG A 101 -8.04 3.34 0.03
C ARG A 101 -7.95 4.74 0.65
N ASP A 102 -9.09 5.42 0.80
CA ASP A 102 -9.15 6.75 1.42
C ASP A 102 -8.93 6.68 2.92
N VAL A 103 -9.42 5.61 3.57
CA VAL A 103 -9.17 5.36 5.00
C VAL A 103 -7.68 5.31 5.27
N VAL A 104 -6.90 4.56 4.47
CA VAL A 104 -5.45 4.45 4.72
C VAL A 104 -4.67 5.72 4.32
N VAL A 105 -5.14 6.48 3.32
CA VAL A 105 -4.57 7.81 2.97
C VAL A 105 -4.81 8.82 4.10
N SER A 106 -5.96 8.73 4.78
CA SER A 106 -6.35 9.67 5.84
C SER A 106 -5.50 9.57 7.11
N TRP A 107 -4.67 8.52 7.27
CA TRP A 107 -3.77 8.37 8.41
C TRP A 107 -2.57 9.30 8.26
N ARG A 108 -2.80 10.60 8.50
CA ARG A 108 -1.85 11.70 8.30
C ARG A 108 -0.77 11.80 9.38
N HIS A 109 -0.07 10.70 9.68
CA HIS A 109 1.10 10.77 10.54
C HIS A 109 2.39 10.51 9.73
N GLY A 110 3.17 11.57 9.51
CA GLY A 110 4.54 11.51 8.97
C GLY A 110 4.73 12.05 7.54
N THR A 111 5.93 11.82 7.00
CA THR A 111 6.38 12.24 5.66
C THR A 111 5.63 11.51 4.54
N GLU A 112 5.72 12.00 3.30
CA GLU A 112 5.05 11.38 2.14
C GLU A 112 5.46 9.90 1.90
N SER A 113 6.73 9.59 2.15
CA SER A 113 7.24 8.21 2.14
C SER A 113 6.60 7.34 3.22
N SER A 114 6.38 7.87 4.42
CA SER A 114 5.73 7.12 5.51
C SER A 114 4.24 6.93 5.28
N LYS A 115 3.55 7.88 4.62
CA LYS A 115 2.14 7.73 4.22
C LYS A 115 1.96 6.59 3.23
N SER A 116 2.79 6.56 2.20
CA SER A 116 2.83 5.50 1.20
C SER A 116 3.06 4.13 1.82
N GLN A 117 4.03 4.02 2.73
CA GLN A 117 4.29 2.79 3.46
C GLN A 117 3.13 2.39 4.37
N SER A 118 2.50 3.35 5.07
CA SER A 118 1.33 3.12 5.91
C SER A 118 0.13 2.62 5.09
N ALA A 119 -0.08 3.17 3.90
CA ALA A 119 -1.19 2.78 3.03
C ALA A 119 -1.09 1.31 2.61
N VAL A 120 0.07 0.94 2.09
CA VAL A 120 0.39 -0.45 1.75
C VAL A 120 0.31 -1.33 3.00
N GLN A 121 0.73 -0.82 4.17
CA GLN A 121 0.73 -1.57 5.42
C GLN A 121 -0.62 -1.98 5.96
N HIS A 122 -1.63 -1.17 5.72
CA HIS A 122 -2.88 -1.30 6.43
C HIS A 122 -4.07 -1.59 5.53
N ILE A 123 -3.90 -1.53 4.21
CA ILE A 123 -5.00 -1.69 3.27
C ILE A 123 -5.74 -3.01 3.44
N ARG A 124 -5.04 -4.14 3.60
CA ARG A 124 -5.68 -5.46 3.74
C ARG A 124 -6.49 -5.55 5.04
N SER A 125 -5.94 -5.08 6.15
CA SER A 125 -6.66 -5.05 7.43
C SER A 125 -7.90 -4.15 7.39
N VAL A 126 -7.80 -2.98 6.74
CA VAL A 126 -8.95 -2.07 6.58
C VAL A 126 -9.99 -2.67 5.65
N ALA A 127 -9.60 -3.25 4.52
CA ALA A 127 -10.51 -3.90 3.58
C ALA A 127 -11.22 -5.10 4.22
N SER A 128 -10.48 -5.95 4.93
CA SER A 128 -11.04 -7.09 5.67
C SER A 128 -12.02 -6.66 6.76
N TRP A 129 -11.69 -5.62 7.54
CA TRP A 129 -12.64 -5.03 8.51
C TRP A 129 -13.91 -4.53 7.81
N THR A 130 -13.74 -3.80 6.70
CA THR A 130 -14.85 -3.27 5.92
C THR A 130 -15.75 -4.37 5.38
N ARG A 131 -15.18 -5.44 4.80
CA ARG A 131 -15.93 -6.62 4.35
C ARG A 131 -16.68 -7.26 5.51
N TRP A 132 -16.00 -7.55 6.62
CA TRP A 132 -16.61 -8.21 7.77
C TRP A 132 -17.78 -7.39 8.34
N GLN A 133 -17.61 -6.08 8.51
CA GLN A 133 -18.69 -5.20 8.99
C GLN A 133 -19.86 -5.16 7.99
N HIS A 134 -19.57 -5.07 6.69
CA HIS A 134 -20.59 -5.11 5.66
C HIS A 134 -21.39 -6.43 5.70
N GLU A 135 -20.72 -7.58 5.77
CA GLU A 135 -21.36 -8.89 5.90
C GLU A 135 -22.22 -9.01 7.17
N GLN A 136 -21.79 -8.41 8.28
CA GLN A 136 -22.55 -8.42 9.54
C GLN A 136 -23.78 -7.51 9.50
N HIS A 137 -23.75 -6.39 8.78
CA HIS A 137 -24.81 -5.37 8.88
C HIS A 137 -25.68 -5.24 7.63
N SER A 138 -25.22 -5.72 6.48
CA SER A 138 -25.99 -5.64 5.23
C SER A 138 -27.25 -6.51 5.29
N GLY A 139 -28.36 -5.96 4.79
CA GLY A 139 -29.66 -6.64 4.77
C GLY A 139 -30.41 -6.68 6.12
N ARG A 140 -29.83 -6.19 7.22
CA ARG A 140 -30.49 -6.13 8.53
C ARG A 140 -31.39 -4.91 8.66
N THR A 141 -32.61 -5.10 9.15
CA THR A 141 -33.61 -4.02 9.31
C THR A 141 -33.23 -2.98 10.37
N GLU A 142 -32.41 -3.40 11.33
CA GLU A 142 -31.90 -2.64 12.45
C GLU A 142 -30.55 -1.97 12.14
N SER A 143 -30.04 -2.12 10.91
CA SER A 143 -28.77 -1.54 10.49
C SER A 143 -28.95 -0.58 9.31
N PHE A 144 -28.20 0.54 9.34
CA PHE A 144 -28.14 1.49 8.25
C PHE A 144 -26.69 1.64 7.76
N LEU A 145 -26.46 1.38 6.47
CA LEU A 145 -25.16 1.57 5.82
C LEU A 145 -25.01 3.03 5.41
N LEU A 146 -24.18 3.77 6.13
CA LEU A 146 -23.87 5.16 5.83
C LEU A 146 -22.54 5.22 5.09
N PHE A 147 -22.57 5.52 3.79
CA PHE A 147 -21.36 5.69 2.97
C PHE A 147 -20.84 7.13 3.07
N TYR A 148 -19.57 7.29 3.44
CA TYR A 148 -18.91 8.59 3.52
C TYR A 148 -18.98 9.34 2.18
N GLU A 149 -18.83 8.64 1.05
CA GLU A 149 -18.86 9.23 -0.29
C GLU A 149 -20.27 9.69 -0.67
N ALA A 150 -21.32 8.98 -0.23
CA ALA A 150 -22.72 9.43 -0.43
C ALA A 150 -22.98 10.69 0.39
N LEU A 151 -22.53 10.70 1.65
CA LEU A 151 -22.68 11.84 2.53
C LEU A 151 -21.94 13.07 1.99
N ALA A 152 -20.79 12.90 1.36
CA ALA A 152 -20.01 13.98 0.75
C ALA A 152 -20.65 14.52 -0.55
N SER A 153 -21.20 13.65 -1.40
CA SER A 153 -21.71 14.02 -2.73
C SER A 153 -23.19 14.40 -2.74
N GLN A 154 -24.00 13.77 -1.90
CA GLN A 154 -25.46 13.89 -1.82
C GLN A 154 -25.89 13.99 -0.35
N PRO A 155 -25.45 15.04 0.38
CA PRO A 155 -25.67 15.13 1.83
C PRO A 155 -27.16 15.18 2.17
N ARG A 156 -27.99 15.88 1.39
CA ARG A 156 -29.42 16.01 1.69
C ARG A 156 -30.13 14.66 1.58
N GLU A 157 -30.01 13.98 0.45
CA GLU A 157 -30.66 12.70 0.20
C GLU A 157 -30.20 11.63 1.21
N THR A 158 -28.90 11.62 1.52
CA THR A 158 -28.31 10.69 2.49
C THR A 158 -28.85 10.93 3.90
N LEU A 159 -28.95 12.21 4.31
CA LEU A 159 -29.45 12.56 5.65
C LEU A 159 -30.96 12.35 5.77
N GLU A 160 -31.74 12.57 4.70
CA GLU A 160 -33.16 12.24 4.65
C GLU A 160 -33.40 10.74 4.84
N ALA A 161 -32.62 9.90 4.15
CA ALA A 161 -32.69 8.44 4.32
C ALA A 161 -32.32 8.02 5.74
N LEU A 162 -31.27 8.64 6.32
CA LEU A 162 -30.84 8.37 7.70
C LEU A 162 -31.90 8.82 8.72
N ALA A 163 -32.49 10.00 8.55
CA ALA A 163 -33.56 10.51 9.40
C ALA A 163 -34.78 9.58 9.36
N LYS A 164 -35.17 9.12 8.17
CA LYS A 164 -36.26 8.15 7.99
C LYS A 164 -35.98 6.84 8.71
N PHE A 165 -34.75 6.30 8.60
CA PHE A 165 -34.34 5.10 9.32
C PHE A 165 -34.44 5.28 10.84
N LEU A 166 -34.04 6.45 11.36
CA LEU A 166 -34.11 6.79 12.77
C LEU A 166 -35.50 7.23 13.25
N GLN A 167 -36.49 7.25 12.36
CA GLN A 167 -37.85 7.76 12.63
C GLN A 167 -37.84 9.19 13.18
N LEU A 168 -36.95 10.04 12.64
CA LEU A 168 -36.85 11.44 13.00
C LEU A 168 -37.60 12.31 11.99
N GLU A 169 -38.45 13.19 12.49
CA GLU A 169 -39.03 14.28 11.69
C GLU A 169 -38.00 15.40 11.57
N VAL A 170 -37.28 15.43 10.45
CA VAL A 170 -36.24 16.43 10.17
C VAL A 170 -36.66 17.29 9.00
N SER A 171 -36.74 18.62 9.22
CA SER A 171 -36.90 19.59 8.13
C SER A 171 -35.54 20.05 7.65
N PHE A 172 -35.07 19.53 6.51
CA PHE A 172 -33.80 19.93 5.89
C PHE A 172 -33.82 21.32 5.23
N THR A 173 -34.85 22.13 5.51
CA THR A 173 -34.84 23.58 5.29
C THR A 173 -33.93 24.31 6.28
N ASP A 174 -33.51 23.65 7.37
CA ASP A 174 -32.60 24.20 8.35
C ASP A 174 -31.15 24.14 7.84
N GLU A 175 -30.68 25.25 7.26
CA GLU A 175 -29.29 25.46 6.85
C GLU A 175 -28.29 25.17 7.99
N GLN A 176 -28.70 25.28 9.26
CA GLN A 176 -27.83 24.95 10.39
C GLN A 176 -27.52 23.45 10.48
N LEU A 177 -28.49 22.59 10.13
CA LEU A 177 -28.29 21.15 10.13
C LEU A 177 -27.37 20.74 8.98
N LEU A 178 -27.64 21.22 7.76
CA LEU A 178 -26.76 20.97 6.60
C LEU A 178 -25.35 21.50 6.84
N GLY A 179 -25.21 22.70 7.41
CA GLY A 179 -23.90 23.27 7.77
C GLY A 179 -23.12 22.44 8.79
N ALA A 180 -23.81 21.83 9.77
CA ALA A 180 -23.17 20.93 10.73
C ALA A 180 -22.59 19.67 10.08
N TRP A 181 -23.19 19.20 8.98
CA TRP A 181 -22.74 18.03 8.21
C TRP A 181 -21.73 18.37 7.11
N GLN A 182 -21.80 19.58 6.52
CA GLN A 182 -20.81 20.05 5.53
C GLN A 182 -19.38 20.09 6.09
N GLY A 183 -19.20 20.29 7.41
CA GLY A 183 -17.88 20.22 8.05
C GLY A 183 -17.39 18.80 8.38
N VAL A 184 -18.25 17.78 8.23
CA VAL A 184 -17.96 16.39 8.58
C VAL A 184 -17.27 15.64 7.45
N THR A 185 -17.74 15.89 6.22
CA THR A 185 -17.20 15.31 5.00
C THR A 185 -16.57 16.38 4.15
N LYS A 186 -15.44 16.07 3.53
CA LYS A 186 -14.80 16.98 2.58
C LYS A 186 -14.79 16.33 1.20
N PRO A 187 -15.33 16.96 0.15
CA PRO A 187 -15.31 16.39 -1.19
C PRO A 187 -13.90 16.03 -1.67
N GLU A 188 -12.89 16.82 -1.30
CA GLU A 188 -11.48 16.54 -1.62
C GLU A 188 -10.88 15.35 -0.85
N GLU A 189 -11.59 14.83 0.15
CA GLU A 189 -11.23 13.63 0.92
C GLU A 189 -11.80 12.34 0.32
N VAL A 190 -12.53 12.42 -0.79
CA VAL A 190 -13.06 11.28 -1.53
C VAL A 190 -12.13 10.96 -2.71
N CYS A 191 -11.82 9.68 -2.91
CA CYS A 191 -10.98 9.16 -3.99
C CYS A 191 -9.53 9.68 -3.96
N GLN A 192 -8.93 9.76 -2.77
CA GLN A 192 -7.56 10.25 -2.57
C GLN A 192 -6.46 9.25 -2.97
N VAL A 193 -6.81 8.05 -3.43
CA VAL A 193 -5.83 7.03 -3.84
C VAL A 193 -4.85 7.55 -4.90
N SER A 194 -5.26 8.51 -5.73
CA SER A 194 -4.41 9.17 -6.74
C SER A 194 -3.27 10.00 -6.13
N ALA A 195 -3.28 10.26 -4.82
CA ALA A 195 -2.18 10.94 -4.13
C ALA A 195 -0.98 10.01 -3.85
N HIS A 196 -1.12 8.69 -4.03
CA HIS A 196 -0.01 7.76 -3.92
C HIS A 196 0.72 7.57 -5.26
N PRO A 197 2.02 7.16 -5.23
CA PRO A 197 2.69 6.65 -6.41
C PRO A 197 1.85 5.57 -7.12
N PRO A 198 1.85 5.52 -8.47
CA PRO A 198 0.97 4.65 -9.24
C PRO A 198 0.95 3.18 -8.81
N TRP A 199 2.11 2.62 -8.51
CA TRP A 199 2.24 1.23 -8.09
C TRP A 199 1.60 0.95 -6.72
N ILE A 200 1.61 1.92 -5.80
CA ILE A 200 0.94 1.80 -4.49
C ILE A 200 -0.56 1.87 -4.71
N ALA A 201 -1.03 2.87 -5.47
CA ALA A 201 -2.44 3.01 -5.80
C ALA A 201 -3.01 1.74 -6.44
N ARG A 202 -2.24 1.12 -7.34
CA ARG A 202 -2.54 -0.18 -7.94
C ARG A 202 -2.60 -1.29 -6.90
N TYR A 203 -1.56 -1.42 -6.07
CA TYR A 203 -1.49 -2.45 -5.03
C TYR A 203 -2.66 -2.34 -4.05
N VAL A 204 -2.94 -1.15 -3.52
CA VAL A 204 -4.05 -0.97 -2.57
C VAL A 204 -5.40 -1.24 -3.23
N SER A 205 -5.57 -0.87 -4.51
CA SER A 205 -6.81 -1.15 -5.24
C SER A 205 -6.99 -2.65 -5.52
N SER A 206 -5.93 -3.37 -5.89
CA SER A 206 -6.02 -4.82 -6.10
C SER A 206 -6.34 -5.57 -4.82
N VAL A 207 -5.77 -5.12 -3.69
CA VAL A 207 -6.13 -5.69 -2.38
C VAL A 207 -7.59 -5.43 -2.04
N VAL A 208 -8.09 -4.22 -2.30
CA VAL A 208 -9.51 -3.90 -2.05
C VAL A 208 -10.44 -4.70 -2.95
N GLN A 209 -10.09 -4.90 -4.22
CA GLN A 209 -10.85 -5.74 -5.15
C GLN A 209 -10.85 -7.22 -4.72
N GLU A 210 -9.72 -7.74 -4.22
CA GLU A 210 -9.59 -9.12 -3.72
C GLU A 210 -10.38 -9.32 -2.42
N GLU A 211 -10.33 -8.35 -1.51
CA GLU A 211 -10.86 -8.47 -0.14
C GLU A 211 -12.33 -8.10 0.01
N LEU A 212 -12.93 -7.36 -0.94
CA LEU A 212 -14.30 -6.88 -0.82
C LEU A 212 -15.29 -7.66 -1.71
N PRO A 213 -16.56 -7.81 -1.27
CA PRO A 213 -17.64 -8.27 -2.13
C PRO A 213 -17.83 -7.37 -3.38
N GLU A 214 -18.29 -7.97 -4.47
CA GLU A 214 -18.40 -7.31 -5.79
C GLU A 214 -19.31 -6.08 -5.78
N ASP A 215 -20.40 -6.10 -5.00
CA ASP A 215 -21.33 -4.98 -4.85
C ASP A 215 -20.67 -3.77 -4.17
N LEU A 216 -19.90 -4.02 -3.11
CA LEU A 216 -19.21 -3.00 -2.36
C LEU A 216 -18.03 -2.42 -3.15
N TRP A 217 -17.25 -3.28 -3.80
CA TRP A 217 -16.20 -2.85 -4.74
C TRP A 217 -16.78 -2.05 -5.89
N GLY A 218 -17.85 -2.54 -6.54
CA GLY A 218 -18.51 -1.87 -7.65
C GLY A 218 -19.02 -0.47 -7.29
N LEU A 219 -19.56 -0.30 -6.08
CA LEU A 219 -20.00 1.00 -5.57
C LEU A 219 -18.85 2.01 -5.48
N TRP A 220 -17.69 1.63 -4.93
CA TRP A 220 -16.54 2.53 -4.83
C TRP A 220 -15.80 2.70 -6.17
N ALA A 221 -15.72 1.66 -6.99
CA ALA A 221 -15.16 1.75 -8.34
C ALA A 221 -15.95 2.71 -9.23
N ALA A 222 -17.28 2.75 -9.10
CA ALA A 222 -18.14 3.68 -9.85
C ALA A 222 -18.06 5.13 -9.33
N ARG A 223 -17.96 5.31 -8.01
CA ARG A 223 -17.93 6.65 -7.37
C ARG A 223 -16.58 7.33 -7.38
N CYS A 224 -15.52 6.56 -7.53
CA CYS A 224 -14.19 7.05 -7.83
C CYS A 224 -13.90 6.81 -9.31
N PRO A 225 -14.51 7.56 -10.25
CA PRO A 225 -14.13 7.52 -11.65
C PRO A 225 -12.68 7.97 -11.74
N GLY A 226 -11.81 7.03 -12.09
CA GLY A 226 -10.52 6.92 -11.42
C GLY A 226 -10.33 5.53 -10.83
N ASN A 227 -11.22 4.57 -11.16
CA ASN A 227 -10.82 3.23 -11.55
C ASN A 227 -9.59 3.43 -12.41
N VAL A 228 -8.41 3.36 -11.79
CA VAL A 228 -7.21 3.64 -12.52
C VAL A 228 -6.96 2.39 -13.35
N SER A 229 -7.71 2.31 -14.45
CA SER A 229 -7.22 1.80 -15.70
C SER A 229 -5.93 2.60 -15.96
N TRP A 230 -4.83 2.14 -15.36
CA TRP A 230 -3.48 2.69 -15.50
C TRP A 230 -2.90 2.35 -16.88
N ALA A 231 -3.70 2.43 -17.94
CA ALA A 231 -3.11 3.06 -19.10
C ALA A 231 -2.87 4.50 -18.63
N PRO A 232 -1.62 4.96 -18.42
CA PRO A 232 -1.39 6.37 -18.11
C PRO A 232 -2.20 7.16 -19.13
N GLU A 233 -3.04 8.11 -18.68
CA GLU A 233 -3.77 8.95 -19.61
C GLU A 233 -2.73 9.44 -20.62
N PRO A 234 -2.89 9.07 -21.90
CA PRO A 234 -1.82 9.27 -22.85
C PRO A 234 -1.50 10.76 -22.95
N CYS A 235 -2.46 11.61 -22.59
CA CYS A 235 -2.36 13.05 -22.60
C CYS A 235 -2.35 13.69 -21.21
N PRO A 236 -1.62 14.81 -21.04
CA PRO A 236 -1.72 15.63 -19.84
C PRO A 236 -3.15 16.15 -19.63
N ARG A 237 -3.51 16.44 -18.38
CA ARG A 237 -4.84 16.95 -18.03
C ARG A 237 -5.20 18.19 -18.86
N GLY A 238 -6.33 18.12 -19.57
CA GLY A 238 -6.84 19.19 -20.43
C GLY A 238 -6.42 19.09 -21.91
N ALA A 239 -5.60 18.12 -22.28
CA ALA A 239 -5.39 17.70 -23.67
C ALA A 239 -6.22 16.45 -23.98
N GLU A 240 -6.76 16.39 -25.19
CA GLU A 240 -7.49 15.24 -25.73
C GLU A 240 -6.56 14.42 -26.62
N LEU A 241 -6.66 13.09 -26.54
CA LEU A 241 -5.91 12.20 -27.44
C LEU A 241 -6.52 12.25 -28.84
N GLU A 242 -5.72 12.63 -29.81
CA GLU A 242 -6.04 12.54 -31.23
C GLU A 242 -5.29 11.34 -31.83
N ALA A 243 -6.05 10.29 -32.16
CA ALA A 243 -5.51 9.08 -32.75
C ALA A 243 -5.26 9.28 -34.26
N HIS A 244 -4.11 8.83 -34.72
CA HIS A 244 -3.71 8.88 -36.13
C HIS A 244 -3.46 7.46 -36.66
N ASN A 245 -3.94 7.15 -37.86
CA ASN A 245 -3.73 5.85 -38.50
C ASN A 245 -2.68 5.86 -39.62
N GLU A 246 -2.07 7.02 -39.89
CA GLU A 246 -1.13 7.20 -40.99
C GLU A 246 0.30 6.82 -40.60
N SER A 247 1.06 6.21 -41.51
CA SER A 247 2.46 5.81 -41.26
C SER A 247 3.43 6.96 -41.00
N LYS A 248 3.00 8.20 -41.25
CA LYS A 248 3.81 9.42 -41.11
C LYS A 248 3.46 10.26 -39.88
N HIS A 249 2.51 9.82 -39.06
CA HIS A 249 2.07 10.61 -37.91
C HIS A 249 1.69 9.69 -36.76
N GLY A 250 2.32 9.85 -35.60
CA GLY A 250 1.90 9.20 -34.36
C GLY A 250 0.67 9.88 -33.75
N ASP A 251 0.07 9.22 -32.76
CA ASP A 251 -0.96 9.81 -31.91
C ASP A 251 -0.40 11.03 -31.18
N ILE A 252 -1.25 12.04 -30.97
CA ILE A 252 -0.89 13.30 -30.30
C ILE A 252 -1.90 13.67 -29.23
N CYS A 253 -1.47 14.54 -28.33
CA CYS A 253 -2.29 15.14 -27.31
C CYS A 253 -2.54 16.60 -27.65
N ARG A 254 -3.78 16.95 -27.96
CA ARG A 254 -4.15 18.29 -28.43
C ARG A 254 -4.93 19.07 -27.37
N TRP A 255 -4.51 20.30 -27.09
CA TRP A 255 -5.28 21.25 -26.28
C TRP A 255 -6.30 22.01 -27.12
N ARG A 256 -7.28 22.64 -26.45
CA ARG A 256 -8.22 23.57 -27.09
C ARG A 256 -7.54 24.76 -27.79
N SER A 257 -6.32 25.12 -27.39
CA SER A 257 -5.49 26.14 -28.06
C SER A 257 -4.96 25.70 -29.43
N ARG A 258 -5.18 24.42 -29.80
CA ARG A 258 -4.60 23.71 -30.97
C ARG A 258 -3.13 23.33 -30.83
N ASP A 259 -2.48 23.72 -29.74
CA ASP A 259 -1.16 23.20 -29.40
C ASP A 259 -1.23 21.67 -29.23
N TYR A 260 -0.14 20.99 -29.57
CA TYR A 260 -0.06 19.55 -29.42
C TYR A 260 1.27 19.14 -28.78
N MET A 261 1.27 17.96 -28.17
CA MET A 261 2.49 17.24 -27.82
C MET A 261 2.30 15.75 -28.02
N CYS A 262 3.40 15.00 -27.96
CA CYS A 262 3.29 13.56 -27.99
C CYS A 262 2.72 13.03 -26.66
N PRO A 263 1.99 11.90 -26.70
CA PRO A 263 1.55 11.23 -25.50
C PRO A 263 2.71 10.88 -24.57
N ASN A 264 2.45 10.75 -23.28
CA ASN A 264 3.47 10.55 -22.24
C ASN A 264 4.37 9.32 -22.44
N MET A 265 3.93 8.36 -23.27
CA MET A 265 4.65 7.13 -23.64
C MET A 265 5.38 7.20 -24.98
N CYS A 266 5.27 8.34 -25.67
CA CYS A 266 5.79 8.55 -27.02
C CYS A 266 6.94 9.54 -27.00
N ARG A 267 7.88 9.38 -27.93
CA ARG A 267 8.99 10.30 -28.13
C ARG A 267 8.65 11.31 -29.22
N GLN A 268 8.86 12.60 -28.95
CA GLN A 268 8.73 13.64 -29.96
C GLN A 268 9.95 13.66 -30.89
N LEU A 269 9.69 13.76 -32.19
CA LEU A 269 10.67 13.80 -33.27
C LEU A 269 10.53 15.08 -34.09
N ALA A 270 11.64 15.53 -34.68
CA ALA A 270 11.65 16.69 -35.57
C ALA A 270 11.05 16.37 -36.96
N GLU A 271 11.10 15.11 -37.36
CA GLU A 271 10.58 14.61 -38.63
C GLU A 271 9.49 13.56 -38.39
N ALA A 272 8.72 13.25 -39.44
CA ALA A 272 7.71 12.19 -39.40
C ALA A 272 8.31 10.89 -38.82
N PRO A 273 7.65 10.22 -37.85
CA PRO A 273 6.23 10.38 -37.51
C PRO A 273 5.85 11.46 -36.48
N TYR A 274 6.76 12.38 -36.12
CA TYR A 274 6.60 13.44 -35.10
C TYR A 274 6.39 12.95 -33.67
N CYS A 275 5.64 11.87 -33.47
CA CYS A 275 5.53 11.10 -32.25
C CYS A 275 5.79 9.63 -32.58
N ALA A 276 6.86 9.07 -32.02
CA ALA A 276 7.26 7.68 -32.25
C ALA A 276 7.19 6.85 -30.97
N ASP A 277 7.03 5.54 -31.12
CA ASP A 277 7.11 4.60 -30.00
C ASP A 277 8.53 4.62 -29.38
N CYS A 278 8.60 4.53 -28.05
CA CYS A 278 9.85 4.44 -27.30
C CYS A 278 10.45 3.02 -27.30
N GLY A 279 9.69 2.00 -27.72
CA GLY A 279 10.06 0.58 -27.61
C GLY A 279 10.86 -0.02 -28.78
N GLY A 280 10.97 0.66 -29.93
CA GLY A 280 11.68 0.16 -31.10
C GLY A 280 13.20 0.23 -30.94
N GLY A 281 13.91 -0.90 -31.13
CA GLY A 281 15.37 -0.91 -31.27
C GLY A 281 15.85 -0.04 -32.46
N GLU A 282 17.17 0.01 -32.73
CA GLU A 282 17.79 0.91 -33.74
C GLU A 282 17.32 0.78 -35.21
N GLY A 283 16.22 0.08 -35.51
CA GLY A 283 15.55 0.03 -36.82
C GLY A 283 14.25 0.85 -36.83
N ALA A 284 14.03 1.59 -37.91
CA ALA A 284 12.80 2.30 -38.31
C ALA A 284 11.84 2.70 -37.17
N MET A 285 11.90 3.97 -36.74
CA MET A 285 10.99 4.50 -35.73
C MET A 285 9.53 4.43 -36.21
N GLU A 286 8.73 3.58 -35.58
CA GLU A 286 7.31 3.45 -35.88
C GLU A 286 6.51 4.60 -35.24
N PRO A 287 5.43 5.07 -35.88
CA PRO A 287 4.52 6.03 -35.30
C PRO A 287 3.96 5.54 -33.96
N CYS A 288 3.94 6.41 -32.95
CA CYS A 288 3.37 6.05 -31.67
C CYS A 288 1.86 5.83 -31.79
N ARG A 289 1.35 4.72 -31.28
CA ARG A 289 -0.09 4.39 -31.27
C ARG A 289 -0.60 4.30 -29.85
N ALA A 290 -0.61 5.42 -29.14
CA ALA A 290 -1.05 5.50 -27.75
C ALA A 290 -2.51 5.02 -27.55
N ALA A 291 -3.39 5.21 -28.53
CA ALA A 291 -4.75 4.70 -28.50
C ALA A 291 -4.79 3.16 -28.54
N ALA A 292 -4.00 2.54 -29.42
CA ALA A 292 -3.87 1.08 -29.50
C ALA A 292 -3.10 0.51 -28.30
N ALA A 293 -2.13 1.26 -27.78
CA ALA A 293 -1.43 0.92 -26.55
C ALA A 293 -2.42 0.91 -25.37
N GLN A 294 -3.35 1.85 -25.25
CA GLN A 294 -4.33 1.81 -24.16
C GLN A 294 -5.13 0.48 -24.13
N GLU A 295 -5.48 -0.09 -25.28
CA GLU A 295 -6.11 -1.41 -25.39
C GLU A 295 -5.11 -2.55 -25.12
N ALA A 296 -3.92 -2.50 -25.71
CA ALA A 296 -2.89 -3.51 -25.50
C ALA A 296 -2.38 -3.56 -24.04
N TRP A 297 -2.34 -2.43 -23.34
CA TRP A 297 -1.93 -2.34 -21.94
C TRP A 297 -2.98 -2.99 -21.03
N GLN A 298 -4.27 -2.97 -21.37
CA GLN A 298 -5.27 -3.76 -20.63
C GLN A 298 -5.01 -5.26 -20.77
N GLU A 299 -4.54 -5.74 -21.91
CA GLU A 299 -4.19 -7.15 -22.12
C GLU A 299 -2.79 -7.54 -21.59
N THR A 300 -1.83 -6.60 -21.57
CA THR A 300 -0.43 -6.88 -21.20
C THR A 300 -0.14 -6.59 -19.72
N LEU A 301 -0.92 -5.70 -19.09
CA LEU A 301 -0.78 -5.35 -17.68
C LEU A 301 -1.87 -5.87 -16.76
N VAL A 302 -2.94 -6.53 -17.22
CA VAL A 302 -3.59 -7.47 -16.30
C VAL A 302 -2.55 -8.57 -16.12
N PRO A 303 -1.88 -8.68 -14.95
CA PRO A 303 -0.97 -9.79 -14.73
C PRO A 303 -1.85 -10.99 -14.96
N ASN A 304 -1.58 -11.78 -16.00
CA ASN A 304 -2.29 -13.03 -16.16
C ASN A 304 -2.06 -13.75 -14.82
N PRO A 305 -3.10 -13.92 -13.97
CA PRO A 305 -2.93 -14.47 -12.64
C PRO A 305 -2.39 -15.91 -12.70
N HIS A 306 -2.25 -16.46 -13.92
CA HIS A 306 -1.77 -17.80 -14.22
C HIS A 306 -0.31 -17.87 -14.73
N THR A 307 0.41 -16.76 -14.96
CA THR A 307 1.86 -16.81 -15.26
C THR A 307 2.68 -16.13 -14.18
N PRO A 308 3.18 -16.89 -13.19
CA PRO A 308 3.98 -16.32 -12.11
C PRO A 308 5.28 -15.71 -12.65
N ARG A 309 5.61 -14.51 -12.16
CA ARG A 309 6.84 -13.79 -12.56
C ARG A 309 8.07 -14.47 -12.01
N ILE A 310 9.22 -14.14 -12.60
CA ILE A 310 10.51 -14.69 -12.21
C ILE A 310 11.16 -13.78 -11.17
N MET A 311 11.38 -14.32 -9.97
CA MET A 311 12.32 -13.76 -9.00
C MET A 311 13.71 -14.33 -9.30
N SER A 312 14.63 -13.46 -9.69
CA SER A 312 16.02 -13.86 -9.94
C SER A 312 16.87 -13.67 -8.68
N THR A 313 17.95 -14.44 -8.55
CA THR A 313 19.07 -14.11 -7.66
C THR A 313 20.37 -14.31 -8.42
N PHE A 314 21.48 -13.85 -7.86
CA PHE A 314 22.80 -14.07 -8.43
C PHE A 314 23.64 -14.87 -7.45
N TYR A 315 24.28 -15.91 -7.97
CA TYR A 315 25.19 -16.72 -7.20
C TYR A 315 26.31 -17.27 -8.08
N GLU A 316 27.53 -17.12 -7.60
CA GLU A 316 28.72 -17.71 -8.19
C GLU A 316 29.47 -18.47 -7.09
N ALA A 317 29.70 -19.76 -7.31
CA ALA A 317 30.45 -20.58 -6.37
C ALA A 317 31.88 -20.04 -6.25
N SER A 318 32.38 -19.93 -5.01
CA SER A 318 33.76 -19.48 -4.82
C SER A 318 34.73 -20.55 -5.32
N SER A 319 35.80 -20.11 -6.00
CA SER A 319 36.90 -20.99 -6.36
C SER A 319 37.62 -21.58 -5.12
N LYS A 320 37.50 -20.90 -3.97
CA LYS A 320 38.13 -21.28 -2.71
C LYS A 320 37.24 -22.27 -1.96
N LYS A 321 37.79 -23.44 -1.63
CA LYS A 321 37.17 -24.41 -0.73
C LYS A 321 37.26 -23.90 0.72
N ASP A 322 36.31 -23.07 1.12
CA ASP A 322 36.22 -22.54 2.49
C ASP A 322 35.30 -23.36 3.40
N GLY A 323 34.81 -24.50 2.93
CA GLY A 323 33.92 -25.41 3.68
C GLY A 323 32.50 -24.87 3.90
N ARG A 324 32.15 -23.69 3.34
CA ARG A 324 30.83 -23.06 3.52
C ARG A 324 29.91 -23.21 2.31
N GLU A 325 30.36 -23.90 1.27
CA GLU A 325 29.60 -24.09 0.03
C GLU A 325 28.27 -24.80 0.27
N ASP A 326 28.25 -25.88 1.05
CA ASP A 326 27.01 -26.61 1.39
C ASP A 326 25.98 -25.68 2.07
N ALA A 327 26.44 -24.79 2.96
CA ALA A 327 25.57 -23.82 3.61
C ALA A 327 25.03 -22.77 2.62
N ARG A 328 25.81 -22.33 1.63
CA ARG A 328 25.34 -21.42 0.58
C ARG A 328 24.31 -22.08 -0.33
N GLN A 329 24.54 -23.34 -0.72
CA GLN A 329 23.58 -24.11 -1.50
C GLN A 329 22.26 -24.32 -0.73
N LEU A 330 22.32 -24.61 0.56
CA LEU A 330 21.13 -24.68 1.42
C LEU A 330 20.44 -23.32 1.58
N THR A 331 21.19 -22.21 1.58
CA THR A 331 20.63 -20.85 1.58
C THR A 331 19.84 -20.60 0.30
N LEU A 332 20.40 -20.92 -0.87
CA LEU A 332 19.73 -20.80 -2.18
C LEU A 332 18.49 -21.69 -2.27
N ALA A 333 18.55 -22.92 -1.76
CA ALA A 333 17.41 -23.82 -1.74
C ALA A 333 16.27 -23.26 -0.88
N THR A 334 16.59 -22.76 0.32
CA THR A 334 15.63 -22.09 1.22
C THR A 334 15.03 -20.85 0.55
N TRP A 335 15.85 -20.03 -0.10
CA TRP A 335 15.41 -18.88 -0.89
C TRP A 335 14.42 -19.30 -1.96
N ALA A 336 14.78 -20.27 -2.80
CA ALA A 336 13.94 -20.72 -3.91
C ALA A 336 12.60 -21.26 -3.42
N GLN A 337 12.62 -22.09 -2.37
CA GLN A 337 11.43 -22.68 -1.76
C GLN A 337 10.42 -21.62 -1.33
N HIS A 338 10.86 -20.59 -0.59
CA HIS A 338 9.92 -19.60 -0.04
C HIS A 338 9.43 -18.61 -1.10
N TRP A 339 10.26 -18.21 -2.07
CA TRP A 339 9.79 -17.42 -3.22
C TRP A 339 8.77 -18.20 -4.06
N GLN A 340 8.96 -19.50 -4.26
CA GLN A 340 7.98 -20.36 -4.93
C GLN A 340 6.69 -20.48 -4.12
N ARG A 341 6.76 -20.66 -2.80
CA ARG A 341 5.58 -20.66 -1.92
C ARG A 341 4.80 -19.33 -1.96
N ALA A 342 5.50 -18.20 -2.19
CA ALA A 342 4.91 -16.88 -2.41
C ALA A 342 4.39 -16.66 -3.85
N GLY A 343 4.39 -17.70 -4.70
CA GLY A 343 3.85 -17.64 -6.05
C GLY A 343 4.84 -17.15 -7.11
N TRP A 344 6.15 -17.14 -6.87
CA TRP A 344 7.15 -16.74 -7.86
C TRP A 344 7.78 -17.95 -8.55
N ARG A 345 8.13 -17.81 -9.83
CA ARG A 345 9.15 -18.68 -10.45
C ARG A 345 10.52 -18.19 -10.01
N THR A 346 11.46 -19.09 -9.79
CA THR A 346 12.80 -18.72 -9.32
C THR A 346 13.86 -19.02 -10.39
N ARG A 347 14.88 -18.17 -10.46
CA ARG A 347 16.00 -18.31 -11.39
C ARG A 347 17.30 -17.87 -10.71
N VAL A 348 18.30 -18.74 -10.70
CA VAL A 348 19.65 -18.39 -10.23
C VAL A 348 20.49 -18.01 -11.46
N LEU A 349 21.01 -16.79 -11.47
CA LEU A 349 21.93 -16.29 -12.48
C LEU A 349 23.37 -16.48 -11.99
N GLY A 350 24.29 -16.67 -12.93
CA GLY A 350 25.72 -16.83 -12.62
C GLY A 350 26.63 -16.01 -13.53
N LEU A 351 27.94 -16.24 -13.41
CA LEU A 351 28.96 -15.55 -14.20
C LEU A 351 28.74 -15.70 -15.71
N ALA A 352 28.28 -16.88 -16.15
CA ALA A 352 27.97 -17.15 -17.55
C ALA A 352 26.90 -16.21 -18.13
N ASP A 353 25.94 -15.76 -17.31
CA ASP A 353 24.94 -14.78 -17.73
C ASP A 353 25.54 -13.39 -17.88
N ALA A 354 26.38 -12.96 -16.94
CA ALA A 354 27.08 -11.68 -17.02
C ALA A 354 28.03 -11.61 -18.23
N GLN A 355 28.69 -12.72 -18.57
CA GLN A 355 29.63 -12.81 -19.71
C GLN A 355 28.98 -12.62 -21.08
N LYS A 356 27.66 -12.76 -21.19
CA LYS A 356 26.92 -12.49 -22.44
C LYS A 356 26.95 -11.01 -22.80
N SER A 357 27.17 -10.12 -21.83
CA SER A 357 27.11 -8.69 -22.05
C SER A 357 28.34 -8.17 -22.80
N PRO A 358 28.16 -7.30 -23.82
CA PRO A 358 29.29 -6.66 -24.51
C PRO A 358 30.13 -5.77 -23.59
N PHE A 359 29.60 -5.33 -22.45
CA PHE A 359 30.30 -4.50 -21.48
C PHE A 359 31.15 -5.29 -20.48
N TYR A 360 31.05 -6.62 -20.44
CA TYR A 360 31.71 -7.45 -19.43
C TYR A 360 33.21 -7.18 -19.33
N LYS A 361 33.93 -7.21 -20.46
CA LYS A 361 35.39 -6.96 -20.50
C LYS A 361 35.75 -5.54 -20.04
N GLN A 362 34.92 -4.54 -20.37
CA GLN A 362 35.17 -3.15 -19.99
C GLN A 362 35.00 -2.95 -18.47
N LEU A 363 34.00 -3.59 -17.87
CA LEU A 363 33.77 -3.58 -16.43
C LEU A 363 34.94 -4.24 -15.68
N LEU A 364 35.52 -5.33 -16.21
CA LEU A 364 36.70 -5.98 -15.62
C LEU A 364 37.91 -5.04 -15.50
N VAL A 365 38.14 -4.19 -16.50
CA VAL A 365 39.23 -3.20 -16.47
C VAL A 365 39.00 -2.16 -15.37
N LYS A 366 37.75 -1.76 -15.13
CA LYS A 366 37.40 -0.82 -14.06
C LYS A 366 37.51 -1.44 -12.67
N PHE A 367 37.21 -2.73 -12.50
CA PHE A 367 37.38 -3.42 -11.21
C PHE A 367 38.82 -3.41 -10.71
N ALA A 368 39.82 -3.37 -11.60
CA ALA A 368 41.22 -3.23 -11.21
C ALA A 368 41.53 -1.88 -10.51
N GLN A 369 40.63 -0.90 -10.60
CA GLN A 369 40.76 0.42 -9.98
C GLN A 369 40.00 0.54 -8.66
N ILE A 370 39.20 -0.47 -8.30
CA ILE A 370 38.31 -0.44 -7.14
C ILE A 370 38.94 -1.29 -6.02
N PRO A 371 39.10 -0.76 -4.80
CA PRO A 371 39.58 -1.54 -3.67
C PRO A 371 38.45 -2.47 -3.22
N LEU A 372 38.52 -3.75 -3.58
CA LEU A 372 37.50 -4.77 -3.30
C LEU A 372 37.73 -5.52 -1.97
N GLY A 373 38.56 -4.98 -1.08
CA GLY A 373 38.83 -5.54 0.25
C GLY A 373 39.47 -6.94 0.25
N GLU A 374 39.22 -7.70 1.32
CA GLU A 374 39.83 -9.02 1.58
C GLU A 374 39.22 -10.15 0.74
N ASN A 375 38.00 -9.96 0.22
CA ASN A 375 37.29 -10.94 -0.60
C ASN A 375 36.91 -10.37 -1.97
N PRO A 376 37.90 -10.08 -2.83
CA PRO A 376 37.66 -9.40 -4.11
C PRO A 376 36.79 -10.22 -5.08
N GLU A 377 36.80 -11.55 -4.97
CA GLU A 377 35.95 -12.42 -5.80
C GLU A 377 34.46 -12.21 -5.49
N TYR A 378 34.10 -12.17 -4.20
CA TYR A 378 32.73 -11.91 -3.75
C TYR A 378 32.27 -10.50 -4.12
N GLU A 379 33.09 -9.48 -3.83
CA GLU A 379 32.71 -8.10 -4.15
C GLU A 379 32.55 -7.87 -5.65
N LYS A 380 33.42 -8.48 -6.47
CA LYS A 380 33.28 -8.47 -7.92
C LYS A 380 31.98 -9.15 -8.38
N ALA A 381 31.63 -10.30 -7.79
CA ALA A 381 30.37 -10.98 -8.07
C ALA A 381 29.16 -10.08 -7.76
N CYS A 382 29.19 -9.32 -6.66
CA CYS A 382 28.16 -8.34 -6.31
C CYS A 382 27.98 -7.24 -7.37
N TYR A 383 29.02 -6.81 -8.08
CA TYR A 383 28.85 -5.89 -9.23
C TYR A 383 28.38 -6.61 -10.51
N LEU A 384 28.78 -7.86 -10.72
CA LEU A 384 28.43 -8.61 -11.92
C LEU A 384 26.94 -9.03 -11.95
N ARG A 385 26.25 -9.11 -10.79
CA ARG A 385 24.82 -9.43 -10.73
C ARG A 385 23.94 -8.49 -11.56
N TYR A 386 24.28 -7.20 -11.61
CA TYR A 386 23.52 -6.21 -12.38
C TYR A 386 23.63 -6.46 -13.88
N LEU A 387 24.81 -6.90 -14.32
CA LEU A 387 25.06 -7.26 -15.71
C LEU A 387 24.37 -8.58 -16.08
N ALA A 388 24.43 -9.58 -15.20
CA ALA A 388 23.69 -10.82 -15.37
C ALA A 388 22.17 -10.55 -15.50
N MET A 389 21.61 -9.69 -14.65
CA MET A 389 20.21 -9.31 -14.75
C MET A 389 19.86 -8.60 -16.06
N SER A 390 20.71 -7.70 -16.54
CA SER A 390 20.45 -7.05 -17.83
C SER A 390 20.42 -8.06 -18.97
N GLU A 391 21.37 -9.00 -19.02
CA GLU A 391 21.39 -10.02 -20.07
C GLU A 391 20.29 -11.09 -19.91
N ALA A 392 19.71 -11.21 -18.72
CA ALA A 392 18.59 -12.09 -18.43
C ALA A 392 17.20 -11.49 -18.74
N GLY A 393 17.16 -10.30 -19.36
CA GLY A 393 15.96 -9.57 -19.76
C GLY A 393 15.43 -8.56 -18.73
N GLY A 394 16.21 -8.27 -17.68
CA GLY A 394 15.76 -7.47 -16.54
C GLY A 394 14.81 -8.23 -15.61
N GLY A 395 13.89 -7.52 -14.98
CA GLY A 395 12.89 -8.08 -14.09
C GLY A 395 13.17 -7.81 -12.61
N TRP A 396 12.74 -8.75 -11.77
CA TRP A 396 12.92 -8.75 -10.33
C TRP A 396 14.16 -9.54 -9.91
N MET A 397 14.91 -9.00 -8.95
CA MET A 397 16.01 -9.68 -8.30
C MET A 397 15.96 -9.47 -6.79
N SER A 398 16.23 -10.53 -6.02
CA SER A 398 16.58 -10.42 -4.62
C SER A 398 17.93 -11.05 -4.35
N ASP A 399 18.58 -10.60 -3.29
CA ASP A 399 19.71 -11.37 -2.74
C ASP A 399 19.20 -12.69 -2.18
N TYR A 400 20.06 -13.71 -2.23
CA TYR A 400 19.69 -15.07 -1.84
C TYR A 400 19.50 -15.21 -0.33
N ASP A 401 19.79 -14.19 0.46
CA ASP A 401 19.46 -14.06 1.88
C ASP A 401 18.23 -13.18 2.15
N THR A 402 17.46 -12.86 1.10
CA THR A 402 16.21 -12.09 1.18
C THR A 402 15.01 -12.96 0.83
N LEU A 403 14.01 -13.00 1.71
CA LEU A 403 12.85 -13.88 1.62
C LEU A 403 11.54 -13.09 1.50
N PRO A 404 10.53 -13.60 0.78
CA PRO A 404 9.26 -12.91 0.62
C PRO A 404 8.51 -12.87 1.95
N LEU A 405 7.82 -11.76 2.20
CA LEU A 405 6.76 -11.71 3.21
C LEU A 405 5.44 -11.50 2.47
N HIS A 406 4.98 -10.26 2.33
CA HIS A 406 3.72 -9.93 1.68
C HIS A 406 3.90 -9.46 0.24
N PHE A 407 4.75 -10.16 -0.54
CA PHE A 407 5.11 -9.73 -1.89
C PHE A 407 4.67 -10.74 -2.97
N PRO A 408 3.58 -10.45 -3.69
CA PRO A 408 2.94 -11.43 -4.56
C PRO A 408 3.71 -11.65 -5.86
N GLY A 409 3.70 -12.89 -6.34
CA GLY A 409 4.29 -13.36 -7.61
C GLY A 409 3.80 -12.69 -8.90
N THR A 410 2.79 -11.83 -8.79
CA THR A 410 2.15 -11.10 -9.90
C THR A 410 2.62 -9.65 -10.01
N SER A 411 3.54 -9.22 -9.13
CA SER A 411 3.94 -7.81 -9.02
C SER A 411 4.64 -7.26 -10.27
N ASP A 412 4.11 -6.18 -10.83
CA ASP A 412 4.76 -5.40 -11.90
C ASP A 412 6.08 -4.79 -11.46
N LEU A 413 6.92 -4.43 -12.42
CA LEU A 413 8.13 -3.66 -12.13
C LEU A 413 7.76 -2.30 -11.52
N VAL A 414 8.51 -1.89 -10.51
CA VAL A 414 8.26 -0.61 -9.84
C VAL A 414 8.67 0.53 -10.77
N SER A 415 8.03 1.69 -10.60
CA SER A 415 8.39 2.93 -11.32
C SER A 415 8.44 2.74 -12.84
N ASN A 416 7.49 2.00 -13.42
CA ASN A 416 7.39 1.72 -14.86
C ASN A 416 8.67 1.08 -15.45
N GLY A 417 9.30 0.18 -14.69
CA GLY A 417 10.53 -0.49 -15.11
C GLY A 417 11.80 0.31 -14.82
N ARG A 418 11.72 1.51 -14.23
CA ARG A 418 12.91 2.22 -13.75
C ARG A 418 13.60 1.43 -12.65
N PHE A 419 14.94 1.46 -12.64
CA PHE A 419 15.72 0.76 -11.62
C PHE A 419 15.32 1.22 -10.22
N THR A 420 14.84 0.28 -9.41
CA THR A 420 14.28 0.54 -8.08
C THR A 420 14.86 -0.41 -7.05
N VAL A 421 15.29 0.15 -5.91
CA VAL A 421 15.79 -0.60 -4.75
C VAL A 421 14.80 -0.46 -3.60
N LEU A 422 14.39 -1.57 -2.99
CA LEU A 422 13.35 -1.58 -1.95
C LEU A 422 13.88 -1.63 -0.51
N GLN A 423 15.20 -1.50 -0.34
CA GLN A 423 15.86 -1.36 0.96
C GLN A 423 16.91 -0.23 1.00
N GLY A 424 16.54 0.98 0.59
CA GLY A 424 17.48 2.10 0.61
C GLY A 424 18.57 1.90 -0.45
N HIS A 425 19.82 1.82 0.00
CA HIS A 425 20.99 1.50 -0.83
C HIS A 425 21.43 0.02 -0.73
N ILE A 426 20.67 -0.80 0.01
CA ILE A 426 20.99 -2.21 0.20
C ILE A 426 20.30 -3.02 -0.92
N PRO A 427 21.04 -3.76 -1.76
CA PRO A 427 20.54 -4.48 -2.92
C PRO A 427 19.82 -5.79 -2.56
N ALA A 428 19.00 -5.78 -1.51
CA ALA A 428 18.30 -6.97 -1.04
C ALA A 428 17.11 -7.35 -1.92
N LEU A 429 16.38 -6.36 -2.44
CA LEU A 429 15.25 -6.55 -3.35
C LEU A 429 15.17 -5.38 -4.32
N MET A 430 15.18 -5.70 -5.61
CA MET A 430 15.34 -4.74 -6.69
C MET A 430 14.46 -5.10 -7.89
N SER A 431 14.07 -4.10 -8.67
CA SER A 431 13.41 -4.29 -9.97
C SER A 431 13.93 -3.30 -11.00
N GLY A 432 13.80 -3.65 -12.28
CA GLY A 432 14.11 -2.77 -13.39
C GLY A 432 13.93 -3.46 -14.74
N SER A 433 13.78 -2.69 -15.81
CA SER A 433 13.84 -3.17 -17.19
C SER A 433 15.26 -3.60 -17.54
N GLN A 434 15.42 -4.35 -18.63
CA GLN A 434 16.73 -4.73 -19.14
C GLN A 434 17.67 -3.53 -19.31
N GLU A 435 17.17 -2.43 -19.87
CA GLU A 435 17.90 -1.20 -20.13
C GLU A 435 18.36 -0.55 -18.83
N GLU A 436 17.49 -0.57 -17.82
CA GLU A 436 17.73 0.05 -16.52
C GLU A 436 18.74 -0.75 -15.68
N TRP A 437 18.69 -2.08 -15.70
CA TRP A 437 19.74 -2.94 -15.15
C TRP A 437 21.08 -2.69 -15.86
N ARG A 438 21.07 -2.57 -17.18
CA ARG A 438 22.27 -2.30 -17.99
C ARG A 438 22.86 -0.92 -17.68
N ARG A 439 22.02 0.11 -17.54
CA ARG A 439 22.43 1.46 -17.14
C ARG A 439 23.03 1.43 -15.73
N MET A 440 22.38 0.74 -14.80
CA MET A 440 22.80 0.69 -13.40
C MET A 440 24.13 -0.03 -13.20
N SER A 441 24.40 -1.11 -13.94
CA SER A 441 25.69 -1.83 -13.86
C SER A 441 26.88 -0.93 -14.17
N ARG A 442 26.73 0.01 -15.13
CA ARG A 442 27.77 1.00 -15.46
C ARG A 442 27.88 2.07 -14.38
N LEU A 443 26.74 2.64 -13.97
CA LEU A 443 26.69 3.72 -12.97
C LEU A 443 27.26 3.29 -11.62
N LEU A 444 27.02 2.05 -11.19
CA LEU A 444 27.59 1.53 -9.95
C LEU A 444 29.11 1.43 -10.02
N VAL A 445 29.67 0.92 -11.11
CA VAL A 445 31.12 0.85 -11.27
C VAL A 445 31.74 2.24 -11.39
N ASP A 446 31.09 3.17 -12.09
CA ASP A 446 31.55 4.56 -12.16
C ASP A 446 31.51 5.24 -10.78
N SER A 447 30.43 5.04 -10.03
CA SER A 447 30.30 5.51 -8.64
C SER A 447 31.40 4.92 -7.75
N ALA A 448 31.68 3.62 -7.87
CA ALA A 448 32.74 2.95 -7.13
C ALA A 448 34.13 3.55 -7.42
N VAL A 449 34.46 3.77 -8.70
CA VAL A 449 35.72 4.42 -9.10
C VAL A 449 35.80 5.86 -8.58
N MET A 450 34.68 6.57 -8.49
CA MET A 450 34.66 7.92 -7.91
C MET A 450 34.94 7.91 -6.40
N LEU A 451 34.42 6.92 -5.67
CA LEU A 451 34.66 6.77 -4.23
C LEU A 451 36.14 6.52 -3.91
N THR A 452 36.92 5.93 -4.82
CA THR A 452 38.37 5.73 -4.61
C THR A 452 39.16 7.03 -4.61
N ARG A 453 38.58 8.13 -5.08
CA ARG A 453 39.20 9.46 -5.06
C ARG A 453 39.04 10.19 -3.73
N GLN A 454 38.30 9.63 -2.79
CA GLN A 454 38.17 10.19 -1.44
C GLN A 454 39.50 10.08 -0.69
N SER A 455 39.73 11.01 0.25
CA SER A 455 40.92 11.01 1.11
C SER A 455 40.47 10.94 2.58
N PRO A 456 40.87 9.90 3.33
CA PRO A 456 41.67 8.74 2.90
C PRO A 456 40.90 7.85 1.91
N MET A 457 41.63 7.13 1.05
CA MET A 457 41.03 6.16 0.12
C MET A 457 40.39 5.02 0.92
N PRO A 458 39.13 4.63 0.62
CA PRO A 458 38.49 3.49 1.28
C PRO A 458 39.26 2.19 1.03
N THR A 459 39.33 1.30 2.03
CA THR A 459 39.94 -0.03 1.90
C THR A 459 39.01 -1.05 1.22
N LEU A 460 37.71 -0.76 1.17
CA LEU A 460 36.66 -1.55 0.56
C LEU A 460 35.62 -0.64 -0.08
N VAL A 461 35.25 -0.91 -1.33
CA VAL A 461 34.13 -0.29 -2.03
C VAL A 461 33.26 -1.38 -2.66
N SER A 462 32.33 -1.91 -1.87
CA SER A 462 31.28 -2.82 -2.35
C SER A 462 30.24 -2.09 -3.19
N ASP A 463 29.41 -2.85 -3.91
CA ASP A 463 28.33 -2.26 -4.70
C ASP A 463 27.28 -1.54 -3.85
N MET A 464 27.10 -1.93 -2.57
CA MET A 464 26.29 -1.18 -1.61
C MET A 464 26.84 0.23 -1.35
N HIS A 465 28.17 0.38 -1.23
CA HIS A 465 28.80 1.70 -1.07
C HIS A 465 28.63 2.53 -2.34
N ALA A 466 28.84 1.92 -3.51
CA ALA A 466 28.60 2.57 -4.79
C ALA A 466 27.15 3.03 -4.94
N MET A 467 26.20 2.19 -4.50
CA MET A 467 24.77 2.50 -4.51
C MET A 467 24.40 3.60 -3.52
N ALA A 468 24.98 3.61 -2.32
CA ALA A 468 24.82 4.69 -1.36
C ALA A 468 25.30 6.02 -1.94
N GLY A 469 26.43 6.04 -2.66
CA GLY A 469 26.91 7.22 -3.38
C GLY A 469 25.93 7.74 -4.45
N LEU A 470 25.15 6.85 -5.08
CA LEU A 470 24.09 7.21 -6.03
C LEU A 470 22.83 7.73 -5.33
N VAL A 471 22.46 7.15 -4.19
CA VAL A 471 21.29 7.56 -3.38
C VAL A 471 21.52 8.90 -2.69
N ASP A 472 22.66 9.05 -1.99
CA ASP A 472 22.96 10.22 -1.16
C ASP A 472 23.38 11.45 -1.97
N LYS A 473 23.40 11.33 -3.31
CA LYS A 473 23.75 12.40 -4.27
C LYS A 473 25.17 12.98 -4.08
N SER A 474 25.95 12.47 -3.14
CA SER A 474 27.26 12.99 -2.74
C SER A 474 28.34 12.78 -3.80
N GLY A 475 28.15 11.83 -4.73
CA GLY A 475 29.08 11.53 -5.83
C GLY A 475 28.76 12.17 -7.19
N LEU A 476 27.51 12.59 -7.44
CA LEU A 476 27.05 13.09 -8.74
C LEU A 476 26.45 14.49 -8.59
N LYS A 477 27.33 15.49 -8.43
CA LYS A 477 26.99 16.87 -8.06
C LYS A 477 25.97 17.62 -8.93
N ASN A 478 25.35 17.06 -9.99
CA ASN A 478 24.40 17.80 -10.84
C ASN A 478 23.40 16.96 -11.69
N LYS A 479 23.13 15.67 -11.38
CA LYS A 479 22.29 14.82 -12.29
C LYS A 479 21.31 13.83 -11.63
N SER A 480 21.11 13.84 -10.31
CA SER A 480 20.70 12.62 -9.60
C SER A 480 19.26 12.48 -9.11
N GLU A 481 18.33 13.41 -9.36
CA GLU A 481 16.91 13.09 -9.14
C GLU A 481 16.44 11.94 -10.05
N ASP A 482 17.17 11.73 -11.17
CA ASP A 482 16.92 10.63 -12.11
C ASP A 482 17.77 9.36 -11.91
N ALA A 483 18.63 9.28 -10.89
CA ALA A 483 19.58 8.16 -10.80
C ALA A 483 18.88 6.81 -10.56
N LEU A 484 18.05 6.70 -9.52
CA LEU A 484 17.29 5.49 -9.15
C LEU A 484 16.12 5.82 -8.22
N SER A 485 15.14 4.94 -8.12
CA SER A 485 14.07 5.02 -7.10
C SER A 485 14.45 4.17 -5.88
N SER A 486 14.26 4.68 -4.66
CA SER A 486 14.61 3.96 -3.44
C SER A 486 13.50 4.03 -2.39
N PHE A 487 13.18 2.90 -1.77
CA PHE A 487 12.17 2.77 -0.72
C PHE A 487 12.68 1.91 0.44
N HIS A 488 12.00 1.95 1.59
CA HIS A 488 12.30 1.10 2.76
C HIS A 488 11.16 0.08 3.00
N MET A 489 10.97 -0.83 2.04
CA MET A 489 9.89 -1.83 2.06
C MET A 489 10.37 -3.23 2.47
N VAL A 490 11.68 -3.48 2.48
CA VAL A 490 12.29 -4.71 3.00
C VAL A 490 12.63 -4.54 4.49
N ALA A 491 12.23 -5.50 5.32
CA ALA A 491 12.59 -5.54 6.73
C ALA A 491 14.03 -6.02 6.94
N ASP A 492 14.72 -5.42 7.91
CA ASP A 492 15.93 -5.99 8.48
C ASP A 492 15.54 -7.12 9.46
N ALA A 493 16.13 -8.30 9.28
CA ALA A 493 15.81 -9.45 10.11
C ALA A 493 16.25 -9.35 11.57
N LYS A 494 17.11 -8.38 11.94
CA LYS A 494 17.68 -8.22 13.29
C LYS A 494 16.64 -8.33 14.39
N ASP A 495 15.48 -7.69 14.21
CA ASP A 495 14.41 -7.70 15.20
C ASP A 495 13.57 -8.97 15.16
N TYR A 496 13.51 -9.66 14.02
CA TYR A 496 12.79 -10.93 13.87
C TYR A 496 13.58 -12.08 14.47
N VAL A 497 14.87 -12.16 14.17
CA VAL A 497 15.72 -13.25 14.68
C VAL A 497 15.89 -13.21 16.19
N ARG A 498 15.88 -12.02 16.81
CA ARG A 498 15.84 -11.89 18.29
C ARG A 498 14.65 -12.60 18.92
N THR A 499 13.50 -12.56 18.26
CA THR A 499 12.29 -13.23 18.75
C THR A 499 12.33 -14.75 18.60
N LEU A 500 13.26 -15.29 17.82
CA LEU A 500 13.47 -16.74 17.74
C LEU A 500 13.89 -17.33 19.10
N ARG A 501 14.57 -16.54 19.94
CA ARG A 501 15.01 -16.96 21.30
C ARG A 501 13.88 -17.02 22.32
N ASN A 502 12.88 -16.15 22.22
CA ASN A 502 11.79 -16.02 23.20
C ASN A 502 10.42 -16.09 22.49
N PRO A 503 9.93 -17.31 22.20
CA PRO A 503 8.74 -17.53 21.39
C PRO A 503 7.47 -17.29 22.20
N THR A 504 7.08 -16.03 22.39
CA THR A 504 5.64 -15.75 22.62
C THR A 504 5.00 -15.57 21.24
N SER A 505 4.17 -16.53 20.84
CA SER A 505 3.62 -16.65 19.48
C SER A 505 2.89 -15.39 19.02
N SER A 506 2.14 -14.73 19.92
CA SER A 506 1.32 -13.56 19.60
C SER A 506 2.14 -12.32 19.22
N LEU A 507 3.30 -12.09 19.83
CA LEU A 507 4.12 -10.92 19.54
C LEU A 507 4.88 -11.06 18.20
N ILE A 508 5.24 -12.30 17.85
CA ILE A 508 5.95 -12.63 16.61
C ILE A 508 5.06 -12.43 15.40
N CYS A 509 3.84 -13.01 15.43
CA CYS A 509 2.90 -12.81 14.34
C CYS A 509 2.55 -11.34 14.15
N ARG A 510 2.42 -10.60 15.25
CA ARG A 510 2.23 -9.14 15.19
C ARG A 510 3.38 -8.38 14.51
N ARG A 511 4.61 -8.90 14.56
CA ARG A 511 5.74 -8.30 13.84
C ARG A 511 5.69 -8.64 12.34
N PHE A 512 5.35 -9.88 12.02
CA PHE A 512 5.16 -10.32 10.64
C PHE A 512 3.96 -9.66 9.94
N THR A 513 2.95 -9.22 10.71
CA THR A 513 1.79 -8.51 10.17
C THR A 513 2.05 -7.04 9.89
N PHE A 514 3.17 -6.47 10.37
CA PHE A 514 3.63 -5.20 9.82
C PHE A 514 4.06 -5.44 8.38
N PHE A 515 3.27 -4.94 7.44
CA PHE A 515 3.54 -5.17 6.03
C PHE A 515 4.95 -4.72 5.65
N ARG A 516 5.65 -5.69 5.08
CA ARG A 516 6.96 -5.63 4.48
C ARG A 516 6.87 -6.52 3.26
N LEU A 517 7.46 -6.11 2.16
CA LEU A 517 7.46 -6.92 0.95
C LEU A 517 8.34 -8.16 1.13
N ALA A 518 9.48 -7.97 1.77
CA ALA A 518 10.45 -9.03 2.03
C ALA A 518 11.16 -8.79 3.37
N ILE A 519 11.92 -9.78 3.80
CA ILE A 519 12.82 -9.72 4.94
C ILE A 519 14.23 -10.08 4.47
N HIS A 520 15.19 -9.20 4.77
CA HIS A 520 16.60 -9.39 4.46
C HIS A 520 17.31 -9.94 5.70
N ILE A 521 17.74 -11.19 5.61
CA ILE A 521 18.42 -11.94 6.67
C ILE A 521 19.93 -11.83 6.44
N SER A 522 20.40 -10.58 6.50
CA SER A 522 21.79 -10.21 6.21
C SER A 522 22.77 -10.76 7.25
N HIS A 523 24.05 -10.78 6.89
CA HIS A 523 25.12 -11.14 7.83
C HIS A 523 25.09 -10.25 9.09
N ALA A 524 24.93 -8.93 8.89
CA ALA A 524 24.85 -7.95 9.98
C ALA A 524 23.60 -8.15 10.86
N SER A 525 22.47 -8.51 10.25
CA SER A 525 21.21 -8.81 10.96
C SER A 525 21.36 -10.01 11.89
N LEU A 526 22.04 -11.06 11.42
CA LEU A 526 22.30 -12.27 12.20
C LEU A 526 23.33 -12.03 13.32
N ALA A 527 24.45 -11.38 13.00
CA ALA A 527 25.47 -11.03 13.99
C ALA A 527 24.87 -10.15 15.10
N ALA A 528 24.13 -9.08 14.76
CA ALA A 528 23.57 -8.16 15.74
C ALA A 528 22.30 -8.67 16.44
N GLY A 529 21.52 -9.52 15.77
CA GLY A 529 20.27 -10.05 16.28
C GLY A 529 20.47 -11.26 17.21
N LEU A 530 21.42 -12.13 16.87
CA LEU A 530 21.67 -13.38 17.57
C LEU A 530 23.05 -13.44 18.25
N ALA A 531 23.85 -12.36 18.22
CA ALA A 531 25.22 -12.36 18.74
C ALA A 531 26.04 -13.56 18.22
N LEU A 532 25.84 -13.93 16.94
CA LEU A 532 26.58 -15.01 16.30
C LEU A 532 27.99 -14.51 15.94
N PRO A 533 29.05 -15.31 16.18
CA PRO A 533 30.36 -15.04 15.62
C PRO A 533 30.29 -15.02 14.08
N ASP A 534 31.09 -14.18 13.42
CA ASP A 534 31.05 -14.05 11.95
C ASP A 534 31.29 -15.36 11.21
N ALA A 535 32.13 -16.25 11.76
CA ALA A 535 32.41 -17.57 11.20
C ALA A 535 31.16 -18.49 11.18
N ASP A 536 30.22 -18.29 12.11
CA ASP A 536 29.03 -19.12 12.28
C ASP A 536 27.82 -18.61 11.48
N VAL A 537 27.83 -17.33 11.07
CA VAL A 537 26.67 -16.71 10.44
C VAL A 537 26.28 -17.45 9.16
N GLU A 538 27.25 -17.70 8.28
CA GLU A 538 26.99 -18.35 6.99
C GLU A 538 26.49 -19.78 7.15
N THR A 539 27.05 -20.54 8.10
CA THR A 539 26.66 -21.94 8.33
C THR A 539 25.29 -22.08 8.97
N LYS A 540 24.88 -21.12 9.81
CA LYS A 540 23.56 -21.11 10.48
C LYS A 540 22.47 -20.41 9.69
N ARG A 541 22.82 -19.58 8.70
CA ARG A 541 21.86 -18.78 7.90
C ARG A 541 20.72 -19.61 7.30
N PRO A 542 20.94 -20.77 6.64
CA PRO A 542 19.84 -21.54 6.04
C PRO A 542 18.78 -21.96 7.06
N GLN A 543 19.24 -22.45 8.22
CA GLN A 543 18.35 -22.88 9.29
C GLN A 543 17.53 -21.70 9.83
N ILE A 544 18.17 -20.55 10.06
CA ILE A 544 17.50 -19.35 10.57
C ILE A 544 16.49 -18.82 9.55
N MET A 545 16.87 -18.76 8.27
CA MET A 545 15.99 -18.38 7.17
C MET A 545 14.73 -19.24 7.13
N ASN A 546 14.88 -20.56 7.12
CA ASN A 546 13.76 -21.48 7.10
C ASN A 546 12.88 -21.35 8.36
N GLN A 547 13.48 -21.27 9.55
CA GLN A 547 12.73 -21.08 10.80
C GLN A 547 11.96 -19.76 10.85
N THR A 548 12.56 -18.67 10.36
CA THR A 548 11.90 -17.37 10.26
C THR A 548 10.70 -17.45 9.34
N MET A 549 10.83 -18.11 8.19
CA MET A 549 9.75 -18.21 7.21
C MET A 549 8.65 -19.18 7.60
N GLU A 550 8.96 -20.34 8.18
CA GLU A 550 7.91 -21.25 8.66
C GLU A 550 7.06 -20.60 9.74
N ARG A 551 7.64 -19.76 10.60
CA ARG A 551 6.86 -18.95 11.54
C ARG A 551 6.01 -17.89 10.85
N PHE A 552 6.54 -17.23 9.82
CA PHE A 552 5.76 -16.28 9.02
C PHE A 552 4.52 -16.97 8.42
N TRP A 553 4.70 -18.12 7.78
CA TRP A 553 3.59 -18.85 7.15
C TRP A 553 2.55 -19.33 8.17
N GLN A 554 2.98 -19.82 9.34
CA GLN A 554 2.07 -20.15 10.44
C GLN A 554 1.22 -18.95 10.87
N CYS A 555 1.81 -17.76 10.91
CA CYS A 555 1.08 -16.54 11.25
C CYS A 555 0.05 -16.17 10.18
N VAL A 556 0.38 -16.31 8.89
CA VAL A 556 -0.55 -16.08 7.77
C VAL A 556 -1.71 -17.08 7.80
N GLU A 557 -1.42 -18.35 8.08
CA GLU A 557 -2.43 -19.42 8.18
C GLU A 557 -3.38 -19.19 9.37
N MET A 558 -2.89 -18.71 10.52
CA MET A 558 -3.73 -18.39 11.67
C MET A 558 -4.64 -17.17 11.48
N GLU A 559 -4.33 -16.29 10.52
CA GLU A 559 -5.16 -15.12 10.19
C GLU A 559 -6.19 -15.39 9.09
N SER A 560 -6.06 -16.52 8.39
CA SER A 560 -7.04 -16.97 7.42
C SER A 560 -8.24 -17.59 8.19
N PRO A 561 -9.44 -16.99 8.12
CA PRO A 561 -10.60 -17.40 8.90
C PRO A 561 -11.14 -18.79 8.55
#